data_AF-A0A4Q3WBK0-F1
#
_entry.id   AF-A0A4Q3WBK0-F1
#
_cell.length_a   1.000
_cell.length_b   1.000
_cell.length_c   1.000
_cell.angle_alpha   90.00
_cell.angle_beta   90.00
_cell.angle_gamma   90.00
#
_symmetry.space_group_name_H-M   'P 1'
#
loop_
_entity.id
_entity.type
_entity.pdbx_description
1 polymer ?
#
loop_
_entity_poly.entity_id
_entity_poly.type
_entity_poly.pdbx_seq_one_letter_code
_entity_poly.pdbx_strand_id
1 'polypeptide(L)'
;PASHAPLACLRVLVSLLLLVQALILNRWVVDFLSRDGLIQGPLSDLLRNPYLPHVGWFADAVAPLGVTEVQTLYAICLLYLLSLAFLAVGFMTRTAAIATWFLHWVLVITGYTSAYGVDLYAHVFLFYMMFMPLGKAYSLDTYFSGERLSGAPSSAARLSLRVIQFQLCISYFFSAYEKLLGEQWQTGEVLWRMFNLPFFKYFNLAWTAQWPTLLFIGAWSTIILEGLDYYVSDRMVEALQEPWTAGLSIFPYSEHYYEKELTKFFEYMAAGLPMIVSDFPNWRAIVESSECGFAVDPARLDEAVDRINWLQANPATRQAIGANGREAVETRYSW
;
A
#
# COMPACT_ATOMS: atom_id res chain seq x y z
N PRO A 1 20.57 18.54 12.63
CA PRO A 1 19.35 18.20 13.40
C PRO A 1 18.07 18.18 12.53
N ALA A 2 17.08 17.33 12.84
CA ALA A 2 15.81 17.19 12.10
C ALA A 2 14.62 17.05 13.07
N SER A 3 13.41 17.37 12.62
CA SER A 3 12.19 17.22 13.41
C SER A 3 11.88 15.75 13.73
N HIS A 4 11.26 15.50 14.88
CA HIS A 4 10.79 14.17 15.29
C HIS A 4 9.43 13.79 14.69
N ALA A 5 8.69 14.75 14.09
CA ALA A 5 7.36 14.50 13.54
C ALA A 5 7.29 13.36 12.51
N PRO A 6 8.23 13.23 11.55
CA PRO A 6 8.19 12.13 10.59
C PRO A 6 8.41 10.76 11.24
N LEU A 7 9.19 10.69 12.33
CA LEU A 7 9.39 9.45 13.08
C LEU A 7 8.15 9.05 13.87
N ALA A 8 7.41 10.02 14.40
CA ALA A 8 6.12 9.78 15.03
C ALA A 8 5.09 9.28 14.01
N CYS A 9 5.05 9.87 12.81
CA CYS A 9 4.22 9.40 11.70
C CYS A 9 4.56 7.95 11.33
N LEU A 10 5.85 7.63 11.15
CA LEU A 10 6.30 6.27 10.87
C LEU A 10 5.85 5.28 11.96
N ARG A 11 6.03 5.63 13.24
CA ARG A 11 5.59 4.81 14.38
C ARG A 11 4.10 4.51 14.29
N VAL A 12 3.26 5.54 14.12
CA VAL A 12 1.80 5.38 14.04
C VAL A 12 1.41 4.55 12.82
N LEU A 13 1.90 4.88 11.63
CA LEU A 13 1.51 4.20 10.38
C LEU A 13 1.89 2.72 10.37
N VAL A 14 3.12 2.37 10.73
CA VAL A 14 3.57 0.96 10.76
C VAL A 14 2.78 0.19 11.81
N SER A 15 2.56 0.76 13.00
CA SER A 15 1.77 0.08 14.03
C SER A 15 0.32 -0.12 13.61
N LEU A 16 -0.33 0.88 12.99
CA LEU A 16 -1.71 0.77 12.52
C LEU A 16 -1.85 -0.24 11.38
N LEU A 17 -0.93 -0.23 10.40
CA LEU A 17 -0.92 -1.18 9.30
C LEU A 17 -0.86 -2.62 9.83
N LEU A 18 0.07 -2.90 10.74
CA LEU A 18 0.23 -4.23 11.34
C LEU A 18 -0.93 -4.62 12.26
N LEU A 19 -1.55 -3.65 12.93
CA LEU A 19 -2.72 -3.90 13.76
C LEU A 19 -3.92 -4.27 12.89
N VAL A 20 -4.15 -3.58 11.77
CA VAL A 20 -5.18 -3.94 10.78
C VAL A 20 -4.91 -5.34 10.21
N GLN A 21 -3.67 -5.63 9.81
CA GLN A 21 -3.28 -6.95 9.31
C GLN A 21 -3.56 -8.05 10.35
N ALA A 22 -3.16 -7.84 11.61
CA ALA A 22 -3.40 -8.79 12.70
C ALA A 22 -4.89 -9.00 12.98
N LEU A 23 -5.71 -7.94 12.93
CA LEU A 23 -7.16 -8.03 13.12
C LEU A 23 -7.85 -8.79 11.97
N ILE A 24 -7.40 -8.61 10.73
CA ILE A 24 -7.89 -9.36 9.57
C ILE A 24 -7.54 -10.85 9.72
N LEU A 25 -6.30 -11.15 10.10
CA LEU A 25 -5.80 -12.51 10.27
C LEU A 25 -6.38 -13.23 11.50
N ASN A 26 -6.89 -12.50 12.49
CA ASN A 26 -7.41 -13.09 13.74
C ASN A 26 -8.45 -14.20 13.52
N ARG A 27 -9.28 -14.10 12.46
CA ARG A 27 -10.28 -15.12 12.13
C ARG A 27 -9.68 -16.45 11.67
N TRP A 28 -8.47 -16.43 11.12
CA TRP A 28 -7.81 -17.55 10.47
C TRP A 28 -6.50 -17.93 11.17
N VAL A 29 -6.23 -17.35 12.35
CA VAL A 29 -4.92 -17.44 12.99
C VAL A 29 -4.53 -18.88 13.31
N VAL A 30 -5.49 -19.72 13.72
CA VAL A 30 -5.26 -21.15 13.99
C VAL A 30 -4.98 -21.90 12.70
N ASP A 31 -5.74 -21.62 11.64
CA ASP A 31 -5.60 -22.27 10.34
C ASP A 31 -4.23 -22.01 9.70
N PHE A 32 -3.65 -20.82 9.93
CA PHE A 32 -2.35 -20.45 9.36
C PHE A 32 -1.15 -20.75 10.27
N LEU A 33 -1.30 -20.69 11.59
CA LEU A 33 -0.16 -20.67 12.52
C LEU A 33 -0.11 -21.85 13.50
N SER A 34 -1.14 -22.70 13.59
CA SER A 34 -1.09 -23.91 14.43
C SER A 34 -0.48 -25.09 13.68
N ARG A 35 0.15 -26.02 14.42
CA ARG A 35 0.63 -27.31 13.90
C ARG A 35 -0.48 -28.15 13.25
N ASP A 36 -1.73 -28.00 13.68
CA ASP A 36 -2.88 -28.71 13.10
C ASP A 36 -3.62 -27.90 12.02
N GLY A 37 -3.04 -26.77 11.58
CA GLY A 37 -3.63 -25.88 10.59
C GLY A 37 -3.58 -26.41 9.14
N LEU A 38 -3.84 -25.52 8.19
CA LEU A 38 -3.80 -25.81 6.74
C LEU A 38 -2.46 -26.39 6.31
N ILE A 39 -1.37 -25.89 6.90
CA ILE A 39 -0.02 -26.43 6.71
C ILE A 39 0.33 -27.25 7.94
N GLN A 40 0.35 -28.56 7.75
CA GLN A 40 0.56 -29.54 8.81
C GLN A 40 1.93 -29.34 9.47
N GLY A 41 1.98 -29.51 10.80
CA GLY A 41 3.14 -29.26 11.65
C GLY A 41 4.45 -29.88 11.13
N PRO A 42 4.50 -31.17 10.78
CA PRO A 42 5.72 -31.78 10.25
C PRO A 42 6.26 -31.09 8.99
N LEU A 43 5.38 -30.57 8.14
CA LEU A 43 5.78 -29.82 6.95
C LEU A 43 6.24 -28.40 7.31
N SER A 44 5.53 -27.72 8.21
CA SER A 44 5.95 -26.41 8.73
C SER A 44 7.32 -26.47 9.41
N ASP A 45 7.57 -27.52 10.20
CA ASP A 45 8.83 -27.77 10.90
C ASP A 45 10.01 -27.98 9.94
N LEU A 46 9.77 -28.64 8.79
CA LEU A 46 10.78 -28.84 7.75
C LEU A 46 11.11 -27.56 6.95
N LEU A 47 10.11 -26.70 6.74
CA LEU A 47 10.26 -25.49 5.94
C LEU A 47 10.86 -24.32 6.72
N ARG A 48 10.74 -24.33 8.05
CA ARG A 48 11.28 -23.27 8.92
C ARG A 48 12.69 -23.58 9.41
N ASN A 49 13.44 -22.54 9.78
CA ASN A 49 14.72 -22.72 10.47
C ASN A 49 14.46 -23.09 11.95
N PRO A 50 14.94 -24.27 12.42
CA PRO A 50 14.62 -24.78 13.76
C PRO A 50 15.29 -23.99 14.88
N TYR A 51 16.28 -23.13 14.59
CA TYR A 51 17.00 -22.31 15.57
C TYR A 51 16.39 -20.92 15.75
N LEU A 52 15.33 -20.58 15.00
CA LEU A 52 14.66 -19.29 15.10
C LEU A 52 13.41 -19.38 15.99
N PRO A 53 13.07 -18.31 16.72
CA PRO A 53 11.97 -18.35 17.67
C PRO A 53 10.63 -18.50 16.94
N HIS A 54 9.81 -19.45 17.39
CA HIS A 54 8.51 -19.74 16.82
C HIS A 54 7.50 -20.15 17.91
N VAL A 55 6.20 -20.11 17.61
CA VAL A 55 5.13 -20.38 18.59
C VAL A 55 5.29 -21.75 19.26
N GLY A 56 5.66 -22.78 18.48
CA GLY A 56 5.94 -24.12 19.01
C GLY A 56 6.94 -24.17 20.16
N TRP A 57 8.03 -23.36 20.16
CA TRP A 57 8.97 -23.33 21.29
C TRP A 57 8.29 -22.92 22.60
N PHE A 58 7.42 -21.92 22.53
CA PHE A 58 6.67 -21.45 23.69
C PHE A 58 5.62 -22.45 24.10
N ALA A 59 4.89 -23.03 23.14
CA ALA A 59 3.87 -24.05 23.39
C ALA A 59 4.46 -25.27 24.10
N ASP A 60 5.60 -25.77 23.62
CA ASP A 60 6.30 -26.92 24.21
C ASP A 60 6.82 -26.57 25.63
N ALA A 61 7.25 -25.32 25.87
CA ALA A 61 7.72 -24.86 27.17
C ALA A 61 6.59 -24.71 28.22
N VAL A 62 5.38 -24.33 27.81
CA VAL A 62 4.23 -24.16 28.73
C VAL A 62 3.31 -25.39 28.78
N ALA A 63 3.50 -26.37 27.90
CA ALA A 63 2.75 -27.62 27.89
C ALA A 63 2.73 -28.35 29.26
N PRO A 64 3.82 -28.39 30.06
CA PRO A 64 3.78 -28.98 31.41
C PRO A 64 2.82 -28.29 32.38
N LEU A 65 2.43 -27.04 32.11
CA LEU A 65 1.45 -26.28 32.90
C LEU A 65 0.00 -26.57 32.47
N GLY A 66 -0.21 -27.49 31.51
CA GLY A 66 -1.53 -27.82 30.96
C GLY A 66 -2.05 -26.80 29.94
N VAL A 67 -1.21 -25.89 29.46
CA VAL A 67 -1.56 -24.89 28.44
C VAL A 67 -1.41 -25.52 27.05
N THR A 68 -2.46 -25.43 26.25
CA THR A 68 -2.47 -25.95 24.87
C THR A 68 -1.70 -25.03 23.91
N GLU A 69 -1.27 -25.57 22.77
CA GLU A 69 -0.62 -24.78 21.72
C GLU A 69 -1.53 -23.64 21.23
N VAL A 70 -2.82 -23.91 21.00
CA VAL A 70 -3.79 -22.92 20.55
C VAL A 70 -3.94 -21.78 21.57
N GLN A 71 -3.98 -22.09 22.87
CA GLN A 71 -3.99 -21.06 23.92
C GLN A 71 -2.69 -20.24 23.92
N THR A 72 -1.55 -20.88 23.69
CA THR A 72 -0.25 -20.20 23.59
C THR A 72 -0.20 -19.26 22.39
N LEU A 73 -0.72 -19.70 21.23
CA LEU A 73 -0.83 -18.90 20.02
C LEU A 73 -1.69 -17.65 20.28
N TYR A 74 -2.89 -17.81 20.83
CA TYR A 74 -3.76 -16.67 21.14
C TYR A 74 -3.13 -15.71 22.16
N ALA A 75 -2.39 -16.22 23.15
CA ALA A 75 -1.66 -15.39 24.10
C ALA A 75 -0.57 -14.55 23.39
N ILE A 76 0.21 -15.15 22.50
CA ILE A 76 1.23 -14.44 21.70
C ILE A 76 0.57 -13.39 20.80
N CYS A 77 -0.53 -13.72 20.13
CA CYS A 77 -1.27 -12.77 19.29
C CYS A 77 -1.84 -11.61 20.10
N LEU A 78 -2.38 -11.87 21.30
CA LEU A 78 -2.85 -10.81 22.19
C LEU A 78 -1.71 -9.90 22.64
N LEU A 79 -0.58 -10.47 23.06
CA LEU A 79 0.61 -9.68 23.42
C LEU A 79 1.10 -8.84 22.25
N TYR A 80 1.04 -9.37 21.02
CA TYR A 80 1.42 -8.66 19.81
C TYR A 80 0.48 -7.49 19.51
N LEU A 81 -0.83 -7.69 19.62
CA LEU A 81 -1.82 -6.62 19.46
C LEU A 81 -1.65 -5.52 20.52
N LEU A 82 -1.40 -5.89 21.78
CA LEU A 82 -1.14 -4.94 22.86
C LEU A 82 0.16 -4.16 22.63
N SER A 83 1.24 -4.83 22.20
CA SER A 83 2.50 -4.16 21.93
C SER A 83 2.39 -3.21 20.74
N LEU A 84 1.62 -3.57 19.70
CA LEU A 84 1.30 -2.70 18.57
C LEU A 84 0.48 -1.49 19.02
N ALA A 85 -0.55 -1.68 19.84
CA ALA A 85 -1.36 -0.58 20.36
C ALA A 85 -0.51 0.39 21.19
N PHE A 86 0.34 -0.13 22.08
CA PHE A 86 1.28 0.68 22.87
C PHE A 86 2.28 1.44 21.99
N LEU A 87 2.81 0.78 20.95
CA LEU A 87 3.69 1.42 19.99
C LEU A 87 2.96 2.52 19.21
N ALA A 88 1.72 2.30 18.78
CA ALA A 88 0.90 3.26 18.02
C ALA A 88 0.62 4.55 18.84
N VAL A 89 0.26 4.43 20.12
CA VAL A 89 0.02 5.59 20.99
C VAL A 89 1.32 6.17 21.58
N GLY A 90 2.40 5.41 21.55
CA GLY A 90 3.71 5.84 22.02
C GLY A 90 3.81 5.78 23.54
N PHE A 91 3.28 4.69 24.10
CA PHE A 91 3.36 4.36 25.51
C PHE A 91 4.44 3.30 25.72
N MET A 92 5.38 3.56 26.63
CA MET A 92 6.59 2.75 26.82
C MET A 92 7.29 2.44 25.50
N THR A 93 7.46 3.46 24.65
CA THR A 93 7.71 3.33 23.20
C THR A 93 8.86 2.38 22.87
N ARG A 94 9.97 2.44 23.62
CA ARG A 94 11.13 1.57 23.37
C ARG A 94 10.84 0.11 23.71
N THR A 95 10.20 -0.14 24.84
CA THR A 95 9.81 -1.48 25.27
C THR A 95 8.75 -2.07 24.33
N ALA A 96 7.76 -1.26 23.94
CA ALA A 96 6.74 -1.63 22.97
C ALA A 96 7.35 -1.97 21.61
N ALA A 97 8.34 -1.22 21.14
CA ALA A 97 9.05 -1.50 19.88
C ALA A 97 9.81 -2.84 19.94
N ILE A 98 10.54 -3.11 21.03
CA ILE A 98 11.27 -4.37 21.22
C ILE A 98 10.30 -5.56 21.28
N ALA A 99 9.23 -5.44 22.07
CA ALA A 99 8.21 -6.48 22.18
C ALA A 99 7.53 -6.74 20.83
N THR A 100 7.14 -5.68 20.12
CA THR A 100 6.50 -5.79 18.80
C THR A 100 7.43 -6.42 17.78
N TRP A 101 8.70 -6.03 17.74
CA TRP A 101 9.68 -6.62 16.83
C TRP A 101 9.85 -8.12 17.07
N PHE A 102 10.00 -8.52 18.34
CA PHE A 102 10.19 -9.92 18.72
C PHE A 102 8.95 -10.77 18.43
N LEU A 103 7.77 -10.31 18.86
CA LEU A 103 6.50 -11.02 18.66
C LEU A 103 6.15 -11.12 17.18
N HIS A 104 6.38 -10.05 16.40
CA HIS A 104 6.22 -10.09 14.95
C HIS A 104 7.14 -11.15 14.32
N TRP A 105 8.39 -11.24 14.76
CA TRP A 105 9.32 -12.24 14.26
C TRP A 105 8.87 -13.67 14.56
N VAL A 106 8.42 -13.93 15.80
CA VAL A 106 7.86 -15.24 16.20
C VAL A 106 6.71 -15.64 15.30
N LEU A 107 5.77 -14.72 15.02
CA LEU A 107 4.61 -14.99 14.16
C LEU A 107 5.03 -15.21 12.70
N VAL A 108 5.96 -14.40 12.17
CA VAL A 108 6.46 -14.53 10.79
C VAL A 108 7.23 -15.83 10.58
N ILE A 109 8.08 -16.25 11.53
CA ILE A 109 8.79 -17.53 11.45
C ILE A 109 7.83 -18.71 11.58
N THR A 110 6.80 -18.59 12.43
CA THR A 110 5.76 -19.63 12.58
C THR A 110 4.97 -19.78 11.28
N GLY A 111 4.58 -18.67 10.65
CA GLY A 111 3.84 -18.61 9.39
C GLY A 111 4.74 -18.45 8.16
N TYR A 112 5.96 -18.99 8.16
CA TYR A 112 6.98 -18.74 7.13
C TYR A 112 6.48 -18.91 5.68
N THR A 113 5.63 -19.91 5.46
CA THR A 113 5.01 -20.21 4.16
C THR A 113 4.00 -19.17 3.67
N SER A 114 3.45 -18.38 4.59
CA SER A 114 2.48 -17.31 4.31
C SER A 114 3.12 -15.92 4.39
N ALA A 115 4.35 -15.84 4.90
CA ALA A 115 5.08 -14.58 5.01
C ALA A 115 5.44 -14.04 3.63
N TYR A 116 5.25 -12.73 3.43
CA TYR A 116 5.57 -12.06 2.17
C TYR A 116 6.36 -10.76 2.40
N GLY A 117 6.60 -10.01 1.32
CA GLY A 117 7.45 -8.83 1.35
C GLY A 117 7.08 -7.80 2.42
N VAL A 118 5.79 -7.54 2.67
CA VAL A 118 5.37 -6.55 3.67
C VAL A 118 5.77 -6.99 5.08
N ASP A 119 5.67 -8.27 5.42
CA ASP A 119 6.12 -8.79 6.72
C ASP A 119 7.63 -8.58 6.91
N LEU A 120 8.42 -8.84 5.85
CA LEU A 120 9.86 -8.64 5.90
C LEU A 120 10.23 -7.16 6.06
N TYR A 121 9.56 -6.26 5.33
CA TYR A 121 9.77 -4.82 5.48
C TYR A 121 9.34 -4.32 6.86
N ALA A 122 8.18 -4.76 7.35
CA ALA A 122 7.69 -4.45 8.68
C ALA A 122 8.70 -4.89 9.75
N HIS A 123 9.24 -6.10 9.63
CA HIS A 123 10.27 -6.60 10.55
C HIS A 123 11.54 -5.71 10.55
N VAL A 124 12.03 -5.29 9.39
CA VAL A 124 13.18 -4.37 9.26
C VAL A 124 12.87 -3.01 9.89
N PHE A 125 11.70 -2.43 9.64
CA PHE A 125 11.32 -1.15 10.25
C PHE A 125 11.16 -1.26 11.76
N LEU A 126 10.48 -2.30 12.25
CA LEU A 126 10.35 -2.58 13.68
C LEU A 126 11.71 -2.76 14.36
N PHE A 127 12.69 -3.35 13.66
CA PHE A 127 14.05 -3.46 14.17
C PHE A 127 14.67 -2.08 14.41
N TYR A 128 14.60 -1.19 13.43
CA TYR A 128 15.12 0.17 13.58
C TYR A 128 14.38 0.96 14.65
N MET A 129 13.07 0.76 14.76
CA MET A 129 12.23 1.41 15.76
C MET A 129 12.68 1.16 17.20
N MET A 130 13.35 0.04 17.49
CA MET A 130 13.93 -0.25 18.80
C MET A 130 15.00 0.76 19.25
N PHE A 131 15.64 1.44 18.29
CA PHE A 131 16.78 2.34 18.52
C PHE A 131 16.47 3.82 18.24
N MET A 132 15.39 4.10 17.50
CA MET A 132 15.02 5.45 17.10
C MET A 132 14.34 6.24 18.23
N PRO A 133 14.48 7.58 18.28
CA PRO A 133 13.82 8.43 19.28
C PRO A 133 12.33 8.66 18.95
N LEU A 134 11.56 7.59 18.76
CA LEU A 134 10.16 7.64 18.30
C LEU A 134 9.18 8.22 19.33
N GLY A 135 9.56 8.12 20.62
CA GLY A 135 8.76 8.60 21.73
C GLY A 135 8.90 10.11 22.00
N LYS A 136 9.70 10.85 21.21
CA LYS A 136 9.96 12.29 21.43
C LYS A 136 8.95 13.23 20.77
N ALA A 137 8.00 12.71 19.98
CA ALA A 137 6.90 13.50 19.41
C ALA A 137 5.60 12.68 19.31
N TYR A 138 4.48 13.37 19.53
CA TYR A 138 3.11 12.84 19.44
C TYR A 138 2.92 11.49 20.15
N SER A 139 3.46 11.35 21.36
CA SER A 139 3.49 10.11 22.12
C SER A 139 2.91 10.30 23.52
N LEU A 140 2.32 9.25 24.10
CA LEU A 140 1.94 9.27 25.51
C LEU A 140 3.15 9.39 26.45
N ASP A 141 4.33 8.89 26.07
CA ASP A 141 5.56 9.05 26.84
C ASP A 141 5.94 10.53 27.05
N THR A 142 5.76 11.38 26.04
CA THR A 142 6.00 12.83 26.18
C THR A 142 4.89 13.50 26.98
N TYR A 143 3.64 13.08 26.79
CA TYR A 143 2.51 13.58 27.57
C TYR A 143 2.68 13.29 29.08
N PHE A 144 3.03 12.06 29.46
CA PHE A 144 3.18 11.67 30.86
C PHE A 144 4.48 12.14 31.51
N SER A 145 5.57 12.30 30.74
CA SER A 145 6.82 12.83 31.30
C SER A 145 6.78 14.32 31.61
N GLY A 146 5.77 15.05 31.13
CA GLY A 146 5.68 16.50 31.28
C GLY A 146 6.74 17.26 30.48
N GLU A 147 7.57 16.57 29.69
CA GLU A 147 8.42 17.21 28.69
C GLU A 147 7.50 17.91 27.68
N ARG A 148 7.63 19.24 27.54
CA ARG A 148 6.99 19.94 26.43
C ARG A 148 7.35 19.22 25.14
N LEU A 149 6.38 19.03 24.24
CA LEU A 149 6.60 18.53 22.88
C LEU A 149 7.81 19.27 22.29
N SER A 150 8.95 18.60 22.34
CA SER A 150 10.20 19.13 21.89
C SER A 150 10.17 19.01 20.38
N GLY A 151 9.47 19.94 19.73
CA GLY A 151 9.61 20.19 18.30
C GLY A 151 11.05 20.59 17.93
N ALA A 152 11.93 20.75 18.93
CA ALA A 152 13.34 21.03 18.76
C ALA A 152 14.00 19.91 17.93
N PRO A 153 14.60 20.26 16.78
CA PRO A 153 15.27 19.30 15.92
C PRO A 153 16.43 18.59 16.65
N SER A 154 16.60 17.28 16.46
CA SER A 154 17.73 16.52 17.04
C SER A 154 18.63 15.88 15.97
N SER A 155 19.90 15.65 16.30
CA SER A 155 20.83 14.91 15.45
C SER A 155 20.44 13.43 15.34
N ALA A 156 19.94 12.84 16.43
CA ALA A 156 19.42 11.48 16.46
C ALA A 156 18.26 11.29 15.48
N ALA A 157 17.28 12.20 15.46
CA ALA A 157 16.18 12.14 14.50
C ALA A 157 16.67 12.23 13.05
N ARG A 158 17.66 13.09 12.77
CA ARG A 158 18.27 13.17 11.45
C ARG A 158 18.94 11.85 11.06
N LEU A 159 19.71 11.24 11.95
CA LEU A 159 20.37 9.96 11.69
C LEU A 159 19.32 8.88 11.40
N SER A 160 18.27 8.78 12.21
CA SER A 160 17.17 7.82 11.99
C SER A 160 16.54 7.96 10.61
N LEU A 161 16.23 9.19 10.19
CA LEU A 161 15.68 9.45 8.85
C LEU A 161 16.66 9.07 7.74
N ARG A 162 17.96 9.30 7.92
CA ARG A 162 18.98 8.88 6.93
C ARG A 162 19.13 7.37 6.85
N VAL A 163 19.01 6.66 7.98
CA VAL A 163 19.02 5.19 8.00
C VAL A 163 17.83 4.63 7.22
N ILE A 164 16.62 5.18 7.42
CA ILE A 164 15.43 4.78 6.67
C ILE A 164 15.60 5.05 5.17
N GLN A 165 16.08 6.24 4.80
CA GLN A 165 16.36 6.57 3.40
C GLN A 165 17.37 5.62 2.78
N PHE A 166 18.45 5.32 3.50
CA PHE A 166 19.48 4.39 3.03
C PHE A 166 18.94 2.97 2.88
N GLN A 167 18.11 2.49 3.82
CA GLN A 167 17.43 1.21 3.70
C GLN A 167 16.56 1.16 2.44
N LEU A 168 15.78 2.21 2.16
CA LEU A 168 14.97 2.27 0.95
C LEU A 168 15.84 2.26 -0.31
N CYS A 169 16.93 3.02 -0.34
CA CYS A 169 17.88 2.99 -1.45
C CYS A 169 18.46 1.59 -1.68
N ILE A 170 18.88 0.90 -0.61
CA ILE A 170 19.35 -0.49 -0.68
C ILE A 170 18.28 -1.40 -1.26
N SER A 171 17.05 -1.30 -0.74
CA SER A 171 15.91 -2.10 -1.19
C SER A 171 15.62 -1.93 -2.68
N TYR A 172 15.58 -0.69 -3.17
CA TYR A 172 15.38 -0.41 -4.61
C TYR A 172 16.58 -0.86 -5.45
N PHE A 173 17.80 -0.66 -4.96
CA PHE A 173 19.00 -1.12 -5.64
C PHE A 173 18.99 -2.65 -5.81
N PHE A 174 18.72 -3.41 -4.75
CA PHE A 174 18.71 -4.87 -4.84
C PHE A 174 17.52 -5.40 -5.64
N SER A 175 16.38 -4.70 -5.64
CA SER A 175 15.27 -5.00 -6.56
C SER A 175 15.70 -4.87 -8.03
N ALA A 176 16.36 -3.77 -8.39
CA ALA A 176 16.89 -3.58 -9.75
C ALA A 176 18.00 -4.60 -10.08
N TYR A 177 18.88 -4.88 -9.12
CA TYR A 177 19.95 -5.87 -9.26
C TYR A 177 19.41 -7.27 -9.55
N GLU A 178 18.35 -7.70 -8.84
CA GLU A 178 17.68 -8.98 -9.07
C GLU A 178 17.03 -9.03 -10.45
N LYS A 179 16.41 -7.94 -10.91
CA LYS A 179 15.88 -7.86 -12.27
C LYS A 179 16.97 -7.96 -13.35
N LEU A 180 18.16 -7.41 -13.11
CA LEU A 180 19.24 -7.41 -14.10
C LEU A 180 19.98 -8.75 -14.20
N LEU A 181 20.13 -9.45 -13.08
CA LEU A 181 20.94 -10.67 -13.00
C LEU A 181 20.10 -11.95 -12.83
N GLY A 182 18.81 -11.82 -12.50
CA GLY A 182 17.91 -12.93 -12.35
C GLY A 182 17.68 -13.65 -13.67
N GLU A 183 17.87 -14.97 -13.67
CA GLU A 183 17.72 -15.82 -14.86
C GLU A 183 16.35 -15.64 -15.53
N GLN A 184 15.29 -15.46 -14.73
CA GLN A 184 13.92 -15.27 -15.21
C GLN A 184 13.76 -14.00 -16.06
N TRP A 185 14.45 -12.92 -15.70
CA TRP A 185 14.43 -11.67 -16.44
C TRP A 185 15.36 -11.74 -17.64
N GLN A 186 16.56 -12.33 -17.48
CA GLN A 186 17.52 -12.47 -18.56
C GLN A 186 17.01 -13.34 -19.71
N THR A 187 16.19 -14.34 -19.44
CA THR A 187 15.63 -15.26 -20.44
C THR A 187 14.27 -14.81 -20.98
N GLY A 188 13.59 -13.87 -20.30
CA GLY A 188 12.21 -13.48 -20.60
C GLY A 188 11.15 -14.42 -20.03
N GLU A 189 11.54 -15.47 -19.28
CA GLU A 189 10.59 -16.36 -18.59
C GLU A 189 9.61 -15.59 -17.71
N VAL A 190 10.05 -14.49 -17.10
CA VAL A 190 9.21 -13.62 -16.26
C VAL A 190 7.92 -13.18 -16.98
N LEU A 191 8.01 -12.82 -18.27
CA LEU A 191 6.83 -12.41 -19.05
C LEU A 191 5.94 -13.60 -19.39
N TRP A 192 6.53 -14.75 -19.70
CA TRP A 192 5.76 -15.95 -19.95
C TRP A 192 4.98 -16.40 -18.72
N ARG A 193 5.63 -16.40 -17.54
CA ARG A 193 4.98 -16.68 -16.26
C ARG A 193 3.85 -15.70 -16.01
N MET A 194 4.11 -14.40 -16.17
CA MET A 194 3.09 -13.35 -16.02
C MET A 194 1.86 -13.63 -16.89
N PHE A 195 2.04 -13.91 -18.18
CA PHE A 195 0.92 -14.18 -19.10
C PHE A 195 0.14 -15.45 -18.76
N ASN A 196 0.75 -16.40 -18.06
CA ASN A 196 0.13 -17.68 -17.69
C ASN A 196 -0.38 -17.72 -16.25
N LEU A 197 -0.19 -16.65 -15.46
CA LEU A 197 -0.84 -16.53 -14.16
C LEU A 197 -2.37 -16.50 -14.34
N PRO A 198 -3.15 -17.17 -13.47
CA PRO A 198 -4.61 -17.24 -13.59
C PRO A 198 -5.31 -15.88 -13.74
N PHE A 199 -4.74 -14.83 -13.13
CA PHE A 199 -5.29 -13.48 -13.13
C PHE A 199 -5.04 -12.67 -14.41
N PHE A 200 -4.04 -13.06 -15.22
CA PHE A 200 -3.69 -12.36 -16.48
C PHE A 200 -4.07 -13.16 -17.73
N LYS A 201 -4.58 -14.38 -17.56
CA LYS A 201 -4.97 -15.29 -18.64
C LYS A 201 -6.32 -14.94 -19.27
N TYR A 202 -6.53 -13.67 -19.63
CA TYR A 202 -7.68 -13.25 -20.42
C TYR A 202 -7.59 -13.79 -21.87
N PHE A 203 -6.37 -13.95 -22.37
CA PHE A 203 -6.07 -14.51 -23.68
C PHE A 203 -5.15 -15.73 -23.56
N ASN A 204 -5.31 -16.70 -24.46
CA ASN A 204 -4.39 -17.83 -24.52
C ASN A 204 -3.07 -17.40 -25.18
N LEU A 205 -2.10 -17.01 -24.34
CA LEU A 205 -0.75 -16.63 -24.77
C LEU A 205 0.26 -17.77 -24.65
N ALA A 206 -0.19 -19.04 -24.53
CA ALA A 206 0.72 -20.18 -24.41
C ALA A 206 1.65 -20.34 -25.63
N TRP A 207 1.20 -19.89 -26.81
CA TRP A 207 2.01 -19.87 -28.04
C TRP A 207 3.30 -19.06 -27.91
N THR A 208 3.36 -18.09 -26.99
CA THR A 208 4.57 -17.28 -26.76
C THR A 208 5.75 -18.13 -26.26
N ALA A 209 5.50 -19.31 -25.68
CA ALA A 209 6.55 -20.29 -25.33
C ALA A 209 7.39 -20.72 -26.55
N GLN A 210 6.79 -20.68 -27.75
CA GLN A 210 7.48 -21.03 -29.00
C GLN A 210 8.36 -19.90 -29.53
N TRP A 211 8.26 -18.70 -28.95
CA TRP A 211 9.02 -17.51 -29.35
C TRP A 211 9.81 -16.91 -28.17
N PRO A 212 10.80 -17.64 -27.59
CA PRO A 212 11.58 -17.14 -26.45
C PRO A 212 12.25 -15.79 -26.71
N THR A 213 12.68 -15.53 -27.95
CA THR A 213 13.29 -14.24 -28.33
C THR A 213 12.32 -13.06 -28.17
N LEU A 214 11.02 -13.27 -28.43
CA LEU A 214 10.01 -12.22 -28.23
C LEU A 214 9.85 -11.88 -26.75
N LEU A 215 9.83 -12.91 -25.90
CA LEU A 215 9.74 -12.77 -24.44
C LEU A 215 11.01 -12.14 -23.86
N PHE A 216 12.19 -12.52 -24.36
CA PHE A 216 13.46 -11.89 -24.03
C PHE A 216 13.44 -10.39 -24.36
N ILE A 217 13.10 -10.03 -25.60
CA ILE A 217 13.03 -8.62 -26.03
C ILE A 217 12.03 -7.86 -25.16
N GLY A 218 10.86 -8.45 -24.89
CA GLY A 218 9.87 -7.86 -24.01
C GLY A 218 10.43 -7.58 -22.61
N ALA A 219 11.06 -8.56 -21.98
CA ALA A 219 11.58 -8.42 -20.61
C ALA A 219 12.68 -7.35 -20.53
N TRP A 220 13.61 -7.34 -21.49
CA TRP A 220 14.64 -6.32 -21.57
C TRP A 220 14.09 -4.94 -21.93
N SER A 221 13.04 -4.86 -22.76
CA SER A 221 12.36 -3.60 -23.03
C SER A 221 11.74 -3.01 -21.76
N THR A 222 11.16 -3.85 -20.89
CA THR A 222 10.64 -3.41 -19.58
C THR A 222 11.76 -2.85 -18.71
N ILE A 223 12.89 -3.55 -18.58
CA ILE A 223 14.04 -3.07 -17.79
C ILE A 223 14.55 -1.73 -18.34
N ILE A 224 14.66 -1.60 -19.66
CA ILE A 224 15.11 -0.38 -20.32
C ILE A 224 14.11 0.77 -20.09
N LEU A 225 12.81 0.53 -20.27
CA LEU A 225 11.78 1.56 -20.08
C LEU A 225 11.67 1.99 -18.61
N GLU A 226 11.70 1.05 -17.66
CA GLU A 226 11.74 1.36 -16.22
C GLU A 226 13.03 2.11 -15.84
N GLY A 227 14.17 1.77 -16.45
CA GLY A 227 15.47 2.36 -16.16
C GLY A 227 15.73 3.72 -16.84
N LEU A 228 15.05 4.03 -17.93
CA LEU A 228 15.21 5.27 -18.70
C LEU A 228 14.37 6.44 -18.16
N ASP A 229 13.87 6.34 -16.93
CA ASP A 229 12.99 7.37 -16.34
C ASP A 229 11.76 7.64 -17.21
N TYR A 230 11.30 6.62 -17.97
CA TYR A 230 10.08 6.70 -18.78
C TYR A 230 8.87 6.56 -17.84
N TYR A 231 8.77 7.51 -16.92
CA TYR A 231 7.56 7.78 -16.17
C TYR A 231 6.44 8.06 -17.17
N VAL A 232 5.19 7.76 -16.79
CA VAL A 232 3.99 8.11 -17.55
C VAL A 232 4.15 9.57 -18.02
N SER A 233 4.38 9.72 -19.32
CA SER A 233 5.01 10.91 -19.87
C SER A 233 4.25 12.18 -19.50
N ASP A 234 4.97 13.29 -19.34
CA ASP A 234 4.43 14.66 -19.32
C ASP A 234 3.40 14.89 -20.44
N ARG A 235 3.41 14.10 -21.53
CA ARG A 235 2.37 14.12 -22.57
C ARG A 235 0.94 14.05 -22.06
N MET A 236 0.64 13.38 -20.94
CA MET A 236 -0.74 13.41 -20.40
C MET A 236 -1.04 14.78 -19.80
N VAL A 237 -0.08 15.37 -19.08
CA VAL A 237 -0.18 16.72 -18.50
C VAL A 237 -0.21 17.78 -19.61
N GLU A 238 0.69 17.67 -20.59
CA GLU A 238 0.73 18.50 -21.80
C GLU A 238 -0.56 18.36 -22.60
N ALA A 239 -1.05 17.14 -22.81
CA ALA A 239 -2.33 16.93 -23.49
C ALA A 239 -3.46 17.62 -22.74
N LEU A 240 -3.52 17.56 -21.41
CA LEU A 240 -4.54 18.26 -20.62
C LEU A 240 -4.46 19.80 -20.70
N GLN A 241 -3.37 20.38 -21.21
CA GLN A 241 -3.25 21.82 -21.47
C GLN A 241 -3.88 22.26 -22.80
N GLU A 242 -4.23 21.32 -23.69
CA GLU A 242 -4.97 21.63 -24.92
C GLU A 242 -6.39 22.13 -24.60
N PRO A 243 -7.04 22.90 -25.51
CA PRO A 243 -8.31 23.56 -25.25
C PRO A 243 -9.51 22.59 -25.32
N TRP A 244 -9.53 21.57 -24.45
CA TRP A 244 -10.60 20.58 -24.39
C TRP A 244 -11.94 21.19 -23.96
N THR A 245 -13.02 20.50 -24.34
CA THR A 245 -14.37 20.92 -23.97
C THR A 245 -14.76 20.40 -22.58
N ALA A 246 -14.48 19.13 -22.30
CA ALA A 246 -14.87 18.45 -21.06
C ALA A 246 -14.01 17.20 -20.84
N GLY A 247 -13.85 16.78 -19.59
CA GLY A 247 -13.38 15.45 -19.21
C GLY A 247 -14.53 14.45 -19.19
N LEU A 248 -14.34 13.27 -19.79
CA LEU A 248 -15.38 12.25 -19.90
C LEU A 248 -15.03 11.02 -19.05
N SER A 249 -15.98 10.55 -18.28
CA SER A 249 -15.87 9.31 -17.50
C SER A 249 -17.19 8.56 -17.52
N ILE A 250 -17.49 7.98 -18.68
CA ILE A 250 -18.72 7.21 -18.92
C ILE A 250 -18.39 5.72 -18.88
N PHE A 251 -18.90 5.05 -17.87
CA PHE A 251 -18.81 3.61 -17.65
C PHE A 251 -20.21 3.00 -17.54
N PRO A 252 -20.45 1.79 -18.10
CA PRO A 252 -21.73 1.11 -17.98
C PRO A 252 -21.98 0.70 -16.53
N TYR A 253 -23.25 0.54 -16.15
CA TYR A 253 -23.61 0.06 -14.82
C TYR A 253 -23.01 -1.33 -14.53
N SER A 254 -22.17 -1.43 -13.50
CA SER A 254 -21.70 -2.70 -12.94
C SER A 254 -21.31 -2.53 -11.47
N GLU A 255 -21.37 -3.60 -10.68
CA GLU A 255 -20.90 -3.58 -9.28
C GLU A 255 -19.44 -3.10 -9.18
N HIS A 256 -18.60 -3.48 -10.14
CA HIS A 256 -17.20 -3.10 -10.18
C HIS A 256 -16.95 -1.59 -10.27
N TYR A 257 -17.87 -0.81 -10.87
CA TYR A 257 -17.73 0.64 -11.00
C TYR A 257 -18.46 1.40 -9.90
N TYR A 258 -19.45 0.79 -9.25
CA TYR A 258 -20.26 1.43 -8.22
C TYR A 258 -19.45 1.82 -6.98
N GLU A 259 -18.42 1.05 -6.65
CA GLU A 259 -17.56 1.27 -5.47
C GLU A 259 -16.25 2.04 -5.78
N LYS A 260 -16.04 2.47 -7.02
CA LYS A 260 -14.77 3.08 -7.43
C LYS A 260 -14.81 4.60 -7.41
N GLU A 261 -13.73 5.20 -6.94
CA GLU A 261 -13.44 6.62 -7.13
C GLU A 261 -12.33 6.76 -8.17
N LEU A 262 -12.58 7.50 -9.24
CA LEU A 262 -11.64 7.66 -10.34
C LEU A 262 -10.67 8.81 -10.03
N THR A 263 -9.37 8.51 -10.03
CA THR A 263 -8.34 9.55 -9.90
C THR A 263 -8.41 10.58 -11.04
N LYS A 264 -8.94 10.19 -12.21
CA LYS A 264 -9.16 11.08 -13.36
C LYS A 264 -10.05 12.27 -13.07
N PHE A 265 -10.95 12.19 -12.09
CA PHE A 265 -11.78 13.35 -11.72
C PHE A 265 -10.92 14.51 -11.25
N PHE A 266 -9.97 14.22 -10.37
CA PHE A 266 -9.09 15.21 -9.79
C PHE A 266 -8.10 15.76 -10.83
N GLU A 267 -7.71 14.95 -11.82
CA GLU A 267 -6.90 15.42 -12.96
C GLU A 267 -7.69 16.39 -13.85
N TYR A 268 -8.96 16.12 -14.17
CA TYR A 268 -9.80 17.03 -14.95
C TYR A 268 -10.12 18.32 -14.19
N MET A 269 -10.41 18.21 -12.89
CA MET A 269 -10.56 19.37 -12.00
C MET A 269 -9.28 20.20 -11.97
N ALA A 270 -8.11 19.56 -11.80
CA ALA A 270 -6.82 20.23 -11.85
C ALA A 270 -6.58 20.88 -13.23
N ALA A 271 -7.04 20.28 -14.32
CA ALA A 271 -6.97 20.89 -15.64
C ALA A 271 -8.01 22.01 -15.86
N GLY A 272 -8.92 22.26 -14.92
CA GLY A 272 -10.00 23.24 -15.07
C GLY A 272 -11.05 22.81 -16.10
N LEU A 273 -11.25 21.51 -16.28
CA LEU A 273 -12.20 20.94 -17.23
C LEU A 273 -13.51 20.55 -16.54
N PRO A 274 -14.67 20.96 -17.07
CA PRO A 274 -15.95 20.38 -16.66
C PRO A 274 -15.98 18.88 -16.90
N MET A 275 -16.58 18.14 -15.98
CA MET A 275 -16.67 16.68 -16.07
C MET A 275 -18.05 16.23 -16.54
N ILE A 276 -18.11 15.19 -17.36
CA ILE A 276 -19.34 14.46 -17.67
C ILE A 276 -19.10 13.00 -17.26
N VAL A 277 -19.83 12.56 -16.25
CA VAL A 277 -19.59 11.28 -15.57
C VAL A 277 -20.85 10.41 -15.60
N SER A 278 -20.68 9.08 -15.52
CA SER A 278 -21.83 8.20 -15.30
C SER A 278 -22.54 8.53 -13.99
N ASP A 279 -23.86 8.38 -13.99
CA ASP A 279 -24.71 8.56 -12.84
C ASP A 279 -24.60 7.41 -11.82
N PHE A 280 -23.43 7.33 -11.17
CA PHE A 280 -23.24 6.57 -9.94
C PHE A 280 -23.37 7.50 -8.74
N PRO A 281 -23.96 7.07 -7.61
CA PRO A 281 -24.25 7.95 -6.48
C PRO A 281 -23.03 8.73 -5.96
N ASN A 282 -21.88 8.06 -5.84
CA ASN A 282 -20.64 8.70 -5.37
C ASN A 282 -20.12 9.74 -6.37
N TRP A 283 -20.23 9.48 -7.67
CA TRP A 283 -19.73 10.39 -8.69
C TRP A 283 -20.64 11.61 -8.85
N ARG A 284 -21.96 11.39 -8.83
CA ARG A 284 -22.96 12.46 -8.77
C ARG A 284 -22.68 13.38 -7.57
N ALA A 285 -22.47 12.80 -6.38
CA ALA A 285 -22.20 13.58 -5.18
C ALA A 285 -20.97 14.48 -5.32
N ILE A 286 -19.88 13.99 -5.92
CA ILE A 286 -18.67 14.79 -6.17
C ILE A 286 -18.97 15.94 -7.15
N VAL A 287 -19.63 15.63 -8.26
CA VAL A 287 -19.91 16.58 -9.34
C VAL A 287 -20.87 17.68 -8.90
N GLU A 288 -21.94 17.32 -8.19
CA GLU A 288 -22.96 18.27 -7.72
C GLU A 288 -22.42 19.12 -6.57
N SER A 289 -21.74 18.53 -5.58
CA SER A 289 -21.20 19.28 -4.43
C SER A 289 -20.02 20.20 -4.78
N SER A 290 -19.41 19.99 -5.95
CA SER A 290 -18.34 20.83 -6.47
C SER A 290 -18.77 21.68 -7.65
N GLU A 291 -20.03 21.57 -8.09
CA GLU A 291 -20.57 22.28 -9.26
C GLU A 291 -19.62 22.24 -10.47
N CYS A 292 -18.98 21.09 -10.68
CA CYS A 292 -17.83 20.95 -11.59
C CYS A 292 -18.13 20.08 -12.81
N GLY A 293 -19.42 19.77 -13.06
CA GLY A 293 -19.80 18.91 -14.18
C GLY A 293 -21.25 18.45 -14.17
N PHE A 294 -21.50 17.33 -14.85
CA PHE A 294 -22.81 16.68 -14.96
C PHE A 294 -22.70 15.16 -14.78
N ALA A 295 -23.65 14.59 -14.04
CA ALA A 295 -23.91 13.14 -14.05
C ALA A 295 -24.95 12.84 -15.14
N VAL A 296 -24.70 11.81 -15.95
CA VAL A 296 -25.57 11.37 -17.05
C VAL A 296 -25.80 9.86 -16.98
N ASP A 297 -26.96 9.40 -17.44
CA ASP A 297 -27.25 7.97 -17.50
C ASP A 297 -26.32 7.29 -18.54
N PRO A 298 -25.44 6.36 -18.14
CA PRO A 298 -24.53 5.68 -19.07
C PRO A 298 -25.24 4.77 -20.08
N ALA A 299 -26.51 4.42 -19.88
CA ALA A 299 -27.34 3.73 -20.87
C ALA A 299 -27.85 4.69 -21.98
N ARG A 300 -27.73 6.00 -21.77
CA ARG A 300 -28.23 7.07 -22.63
C ARG A 300 -27.12 8.01 -23.07
N LEU A 301 -26.31 7.54 -24.01
CA LEU A 301 -25.18 8.33 -24.54
C LEU A 301 -25.60 9.65 -25.21
N ASP A 302 -26.85 9.77 -25.63
CA ASP A 302 -27.45 11.03 -26.09
C ASP A 302 -27.34 12.14 -25.04
N GLU A 303 -27.52 11.83 -23.76
CA GLU A 303 -27.40 12.81 -22.68
C GLU A 303 -25.97 13.35 -22.55
N ALA A 304 -24.96 12.48 -22.69
CA ALA A 304 -23.56 12.90 -22.68
C ALA A 304 -23.24 13.82 -23.87
N VAL A 305 -23.73 13.48 -25.06
CA VAL A 305 -23.55 14.27 -26.28
C VAL A 305 -24.20 15.65 -26.15
N ASP A 306 -25.42 15.72 -25.60
CA ASP A 306 -26.12 16.98 -25.37
C ASP A 306 -25.35 17.89 -24.39
N ARG A 307 -24.76 17.33 -23.33
CA ARG A 307 -23.92 18.08 -22.40
C ARG A 307 -22.64 18.61 -23.05
N ILE A 308 -21.99 17.82 -23.91
CA ILE A 308 -20.81 18.27 -24.66
C ILE A 308 -21.19 19.45 -25.58
N ASN A 309 -22.25 19.31 -26.37
CA ASN A 309 -22.72 20.36 -27.29
C ASN A 309 -23.09 21.64 -26.53
N TRP A 310 -23.75 21.50 -25.38
CA TRP A 310 -24.10 22.64 -24.53
C TRP A 310 -22.85 23.35 -23.97
N LEU A 311 -21.84 22.61 -23.51
CA LEU A 311 -20.58 23.21 -23.04
C LEU A 311 -19.81 23.93 -24.16
N GLN A 312 -19.84 23.40 -25.39
CA GLN A 312 -19.26 24.08 -26.55
C GLN A 312 -19.98 25.39 -26.88
N ALA A 313 -21.31 25.39 -26.80
CA ALA A 313 -22.13 26.58 -27.05
C ALA A 313 -22.04 27.64 -25.93
N ASN A 314 -21.60 27.26 -24.72
CA ASN A 314 -21.56 28.13 -23.53
C ASN A 314 -20.14 28.24 -22.93
N PRO A 315 -19.17 28.85 -23.63
CA PRO A 315 -17.76 28.83 -23.22
C PRO A 315 -17.48 29.54 -21.88
N ALA A 316 -18.22 30.61 -21.56
CA ALA A 316 -18.08 31.32 -20.29
C ALA A 316 -18.53 30.45 -19.11
N THR A 317 -19.67 29.77 -19.26
CA THR A 317 -20.18 28.84 -18.25
C THR A 317 -19.30 27.61 -18.13
N ARG A 318 -18.79 27.08 -19.26
CA ARG A 318 -17.78 26.00 -19.27
C ARG A 318 -16.56 26.37 -18.43
N GLN A 319 -16.02 27.58 -18.59
CA GLN A 319 -14.88 28.05 -17.80
C GLN A 319 -15.23 28.18 -16.31
N ALA A 320 -16.42 28.67 -15.98
CA ALA A 320 -16.86 28.77 -14.59
C ALA A 320 -16.98 27.38 -13.92
N ILE A 321 -17.63 26.41 -14.59
CA ILE A 321 -17.75 25.03 -14.10
C ILE A 321 -16.36 24.39 -13.92
N GLY A 322 -15.45 24.63 -14.87
CA GLY A 322 -14.06 24.18 -14.78
C GLY A 322 -13.31 24.79 -13.60
N ALA A 323 -13.48 26.10 -13.37
CA ALA A 323 -12.87 26.82 -12.25
C ALA A 323 -13.37 26.31 -10.89
N ASN A 324 -14.67 25.99 -10.78
CA ASN A 324 -15.24 25.38 -9.58
C ASN A 324 -14.55 24.03 -9.26
N GLY A 325 -14.32 23.21 -10.29
CA GLY A 325 -13.56 21.96 -10.16
C GLY A 325 -12.13 22.22 -9.68
N ARG A 326 -11.44 23.19 -10.28
CA ARG A 326 -10.07 23.58 -9.91
C ARG A 326 -9.98 24.05 -8.45
N GLU A 327 -10.91 24.88 -8.01
CA GLU A 327 -10.98 25.33 -6.62
C GLU A 327 -11.26 24.16 -5.67
N ALA A 328 -12.18 23.27 -6.04
CA ALA A 328 -12.52 22.11 -5.24
C ALA A 328 -11.32 21.17 -5.04
N VAL A 329 -10.53 20.91 -6.09
CA VAL A 329 -9.34 20.06 -5.95
C VAL A 329 -8.24 20.72 -5.12
N GLU A 330 -8.09 22.05 -5.18
CA GLU A 330 -7.07 22.78 -4.40
C GLU A 330 -7.45 22.97 -2.92
N THR A 331 -8.74 22.95 -2.58
CA THR A 331 -9.22 23.26 -1.23
C THR A 331 -9.76 22.05 -0.46
N ARG A 332 -10.35 21.07 -1.16
CA ARG A 332 -11.04 19.92 -0.56
C ARG A 332 -10.42 18.57 -0.88
N TYR A 333 -9.82 18.42 -2.06
CA TYR A 333 -9.34 17.12 -2.54
C TYR A 333 -7.82 17.03 -2.72
N SER A 334 -7.06 18.05 -2.30
CA SER A 334 -5.59 18.02 -2.28
C SER A 334 -5.08 17.31 -1.03
N TRP A 335 -4.06 16.47 -1.19
CA TRP A 335 -3.40 15.72 -0.11
C TRP A 335 -2.54 16.58 0.81
#